data_AF-A0A1W1HGI9-F1
#
_entry.id   AF-A0A1W1HGI9-F1
#
_cell.length_a   1.000
_cell.length_b   1.000
_cell.length_c   1.000
_cell.angle_alpha   90.00
_cell.angle_beta   90.00
_cell.angle_gamma   90.00
#
_symmetry.space_group_name_H-M   'P 1'
#
loop_
_entity.id
_entity.type
_entity.pdbx_description
1 polymer ?
#
loop_
_entity_poly.entity_id
_entity_poly.type
_entity_poly.pdbx_seq_one_letter_code
_entity_poly.pdbx_strand_id
1 'polypeptide(L)'
;MAICLAKNERLQDGHSLLTNIESCLPDKTFIIEHSSIVNQEKKGNLDMKHLKMILTFIFAGAALILFSSPASAFLDNKFEKELEKEAGAVKLVREVQRGNYNVVTTEELKKWIDDGKDIVVVDTMPYEDSYKKNHIPNALQFLFPIPDMNEWNTAETDGKTEADFMKLLGDDKEKTIVVYCGFVKCTRSHNGAAWAVKMGYKNVYRYTGGIFAWKGAGYPIEGTE
;
A
#
# COMPACT_ATOMS: atom_id res chain seq x y z
N MET A 1 39.76 -31.25 1.22
CA MET A 1 40.32 -31.69 2.51
C MET A 1 41.73 -31.13 2.59
N ALA A 2 42.04 -30.52 3.75
CA ALA A 2 43.21 -29.72 4.11
C ALA A 2 44.54 -30.01 3.41
N ILE A 3 45.33 -28.95 3.16
CA ILE A 3 46.77 -29.01 3.41
C ILE A 3 47.14 -27.79 4.28
N CYS A 4 47.60 -28.10 5.47
CA CYS A 4 48.17 -27.20 6.46
C CYS A 4 49.63 -26.84 6.10
N LEU A 5 50.03 -25.67 6.61
CA LEU A 5 51.29 -25.29 7.27
C LEU A 5 52.40 -26.39 7.36
N ALA A 6 53.70 -26.13 7.13
CA ALA A 6 54.65 -25.44 8.01
C ALA A 6 55.93 -24.89 7.29
N LYS A 7 56.35 -23.62 7.42
CA LYS A 7 57.32 -23.10 8.42
C LYS A 7 58.81 -23.10 8.01
N ASN A 8 59.50 -21.94 7.96
CA ASN A 8 60.97 -21.87 8.13
C ASN A 8 61.27 -21.19 9.46
N GLU A 9 61.87 -21.93 10.39
CA GLU A 9 62.48 -21.42 11.61
C GLU A 9 64.00 -21.55 11.52
N ARG A 10 64.70 -20.51 11.97
CA ARG A 10 65.84 -20.63 12.89
C ARG A 10 65.94 -19.26 13.58
N LEU A 11 65.47 -19.08 14.81
CA LEU A 11 66.02 -19.65 16.05
C LEU A 11 67.56 -19.57 16.04
N GLN A 12 68.06 -18.54 16.71
CA GLN A 12 69.21 -18.71 17.57
C GLN A 12 68.93 -19.94 18.45
N ASP A 13 69.95 -20.77 18.59
CA ASP A 13 70.03 -21.90 19.50
C ASP A 13 69.51 -23.23 18.94
N GLY A 14 70.48 -24.06 18.51
CA GLY A 14 70.44 -25.51 18.63
C GLY A 14 69.47 -26.30 17.76
N HIS A 15 70.01 -26.89 16.67
CA HIS A 15 69.55 -28.12 16.00
C HIS A 15 68.39 -28.08 14.96
N SER A 16 68.79 -28.39 13.71
CA SER A 16 68.15 -29.11 12.57
C SER A 16 66.78 -28.73 11.93
N LEU A 17 66.89 -28.38 10.62
CA LEU A 17 66.15 -28.84 9.41
C LEU A 17 64.62 -28.62 9.17
N LEU A 18 64.35 -27.80 8.14
CA LEU A 18 63.40 -27.91 6.99
C LEU A 18 61.88 -27.59 7.09
N THR A 19 61.43 -26.92 6.02
CA THR A 19 60.15 -26.25 5.65
C THR A 19 59.29 -27.03 4.64
N ASN A 20 57.95 -26.84 4.64
CA ASN A 20 57.01 -26.69 3.50
C ASN A 20 55.54 -26.27 3.86
N ILE A 21 54.96 -25.28 3.13
CA ILE A 21 53.49 -24.93 3.07
C ILE A 21 53.08 -24.72 1.60
N GLU A 22 51.96 -25.30 1.16
CA GLU A 22 51.29 -25.03 -0.13
C GLU A 22 49.97 -24.25 0.02
N SER A 23 49.63 -23.42 -0.97
CA SER A 23 48.29 -22.89 -1.27
C SER A 23 48.11 -22.78 -2.80
N CYS A 24 46.99 -23.25 -3.34
CA CYS A 24 46.68 -23.29 -4.78
C CYS A 24 45.42 -22.48 -5.13
N LEU A 25 45.51 -21.67 -6.20
CA LEU A 25 44.53 -21.33 -7.27
C LEU A 25 45.06 -20.09 -8.06
N PRO A 26 44.56 -19.76 -9.26
CA PRO A 26 44.57 -20.48 -10.56
C PRO A 26 45.29 -19.65 -11.66
N ASP A 27 45.54 -20.20 -12.86
CA ASP A 27 45.77 -19.33 -14.03
C ASP A 27 45.35 -19.92 -15.39
N LYS A 28 44.95 -19.01 -16.28
CA LYS A 28 44.60 -19.13 -17.71
C LYS A 28 45.93 -19.22 -18.52
N THR A 29 46.08 -19.65 -19.78
CA THR A 29 45.50 -19.15 -21.05
C THR A 29 46.23 -19.82 -22.26
N PHE A 30 45.55 -20.02 -23.42
CA PHE A 30 46.03 -19.89 -24.84
C PHE A 30 47.10 -20.89 -25.43
N ILE A 31 47.15 -21.42 -26.69
CA ILE A 31 46.50 -21.14 -28.01
C ILE A 31 46.85 -22.17 -29.15
N ILE A 32 45.92 -22.33 -30.16
CA ILE A 32 45.94 -22.67 -31.65
C ILE A 32 46.73 -23.94 -32.13
N GLU A 33 46.24 -24.91 -32.95
CA GLU A 33 45.90 -24.87 -34.41
C GLU A 33 45.25 -26.15 -35.01
N HIS A 34 44.47 -25.91 -36.09
CA HIS A 34 44.16 -26.70 -37.30
C HIS A 34 43.35 -28.03 -37.29
N SER A 35 42.22 -27.98 -38.01
CA SER A 35 41.83 -28.82 -39.17
C SER A 35 40.41 -29.43 -39.12
N SER A 36 39.83 -29.48 -40.31
CA SER A 36 38.42 -29.59 -40.69
C SER A 36 37.86 -31.02 -40.65
N ILE A 37 36.66 -31.24 -40.08
CA ILE A 37 35.77 -32.39 -40.40
C ILE A 37 34.30 -31.93 -40.36
N VAL A 38 33.53 -32.50 -41.28
CA VAL A 38 32.24 -32.08 -41.86
C VAL A 38 31.03 -32.83 -41.24
N ASN A 39 29.87 -32.15 -41.17
CA ASN A 39 28.47 -32.65 -41.25
C ASN A 39 27.87 -33.65 -40.22
N GLN A 40 26.82 -33.24 -39.49
CA GLN A 40 25.39 -33.39 -39.87
C GLN A 40 24.46 -33.13 -38.68
N GLU A 41 23.46 -32.25 -38.89
CA GLU A 41 22.27 -32.14 -38.03
C GLU A 41 21.40 -33.41 -38.14
N LYS A 42 20.98 -33.98 -37.01
CA LYS A 42 19.76 -34.80 -36.92
C LYS A 42 18.79 -34.15 -35.95
N LYS A 43 17.92 -33.28 -36.48
CA LYS A 43 16.71 -32.81 -35.81
C LYS A 43 15.69 -33.96 -35.80
N GLY A 44 15.44 -34.54 -34.63
CA GLY A 44 14.32 -35.44 -34.41
C GLY A 44 13.00 -34.69 -34.63
N ASN A 45 12.28 -35.07 -35.67
CA ASN A 45 11.00 -34.48 -36.04
C ASN A 45 9.90 -35.12 -35.16
N LEU A 46 9.56 -34.48 -34.05
CA LEU A 46 8.36 -34.84 -33.28
C LEU A 46 7.15 -34.42 -34.11
N ASP A 47 6.40 -35.40 -34.63
CA ASP A 47 5.27 -35.17 -35.54
C ASP A 47 4.29 -34.15 -34.94
N MET A 48 4.12 -33.03 -35.66
CA MET A 48 3.25 -31.90 -35.33
C MET A 48 1.80 -32.34 -35.05
N LYS A 49 1.37 -33.48 -35.62
CA LYS A 49 0.03 -34.06 -35.38
C LYS A 49 -0.07 -34.66 -33.98
N HIS A 50 0.96 -35.38 -33.53
CA HIS A 50 1.04 -35.91 -32.18
C HIS A 50 1.24 -34.80 -31.14
N LEU A 51 2.01 -33.75 -31.47
CA LEU A 51 2.16 -32.58 -30.61
C LEU A 51 0.84 -31.81 -30.45
N LYS A 52 0.07 -31.61 -31.53
CA LYS A 52 -1.28 -31.01 -31.48
C LYS A 52 -2.25 -31.87 -30.68
N MET A 53 -2.22 -33.19 -30.85
CA MET A 53 -3.08 -34.10 -30.10
C MET A 53 -2.75 -34.08 -28.60
N ILE A 54 -1.47 -34.10 -28.23
CA ILE A 54 -1.01 -33.98 -26.85
C ILE A 54 -1.38 -32.61 -26.25
N LEU A 55 -1.21 -31.52 -26.99
CA LEU A 55 -1.63 -30.18 -26.56
C LEU A 55 -3.14 -30.10 -26.33
N THR A 56 -3.96 -30.69 -27.21
CA THR A 56 -5.42 -30.74 -27.04
C THR A 56 -5.82 -31.56 -25.81
N PHE A 57 -5.16 -32.68 -25.53
CA PHE A 57 -5.41 -33.46 -24.31
C PHE A 57 -4.91 -32.76 -23.03
N ILE A 58 -3.82 -32.00 -23.09
CA ILE A 58 -3.35 -31.14 -21.98
C ILE A 58 -4.36 -30.00 -21.74
N PHE A 59 -4.86 -29.35 -22.78
CA PHE A 59 -5.88 -28.31 -22.66
C PHE A 59 -7.23 -28.85 -22.16
N ALA A 60 -7.65 -30.05 -22.61
CA ALA A 60 -8.88 -30.70 -22.14
C ALA A 60 -8.75 -31.23 -20.70
N GLY A 61 -7.56 -31.73 -20.32
CA GLY A 61 -7.25 -32.14 -18.95
C GLY A 61 -7.15 -30.97 -17.98
N ALA A 62 -6.57 -29.84 -18.42
CA ALA A 62 -6.53 -28.61 -17.64
C ALA A 62 -7.94 -28.00 -17.46
N ALA A 63 -8.81 -28.09 -18.48
CA ALA A 63 -10.19 -27.64 -18.37
C ALA A 63 -11.01 -28.46 -17.33
N LEU A 64 -10.72 -29.74 -17.15
CA LEU A 64 -11.39 -30.59 -16.15
C LEU A 64 -10.89 -30.36 -14.71
N ILE A 65 -9.66 -29.90 -14.52
CA ILE A 65 -9.13 -29.52 -13.20
C ILE A 65 -9.64 -28.14 -12.75
N LEU A 66 -10.07 -27.30 -13.69
CA LEU A 66 -10.67 -25.99 -13.40
C LEU A 66 -12.13 -26.06 -12.92
N PHE A 67 -12.80 -27.22 -13.02
CA PHE A 67 -14.15 -27.43 -12.46
C PHE A 67 -14.17 -28.26 -11.17
N SER A 68 -13.03 -28.80 -10.71
CA SER A 68 -12.91 -29.48 -9.41
C SER A 68 -12.33 -28.59 -8.30
N SER A 69 -12.14 -27.30 -8.57
CA SER A 69 -11.98 -26.35 -7.47
C SER A 69 -13.35 -26.19 -6.82
N PRO A 70 -13.53 -26.59 -5.54
CA PRO A 70 -14.79 -26.31 -4.89
C PRO A 70 -14.96 -24.80 -4.92
N ALA A 71 -16.16 -24.34 -5.28
CA ALA A 71 -16.58 -22.94 -5.22
C ALA A 71 -16.58 -22.38 -3.76
N SER A 72 -15.70 -22.87 -2.90
CA SER A 72 -15.54 -22.55 -1.49
C SER A 72 -14.62 -21.35 -1.25
N ALA A 73 -14.10 -20.71 -2.29
CA ALA A 73 -13.46 -19.39 -2.16
C ALA A 73 -14.48 -18.23 -2.11
N PHE A 74 -15.79 -18.53 -2.06
CA PHE A 74 -16.85 -17.52 -2.19
C PHE A 74 -17.84 -17.48 -1.02
N LEU A 75 -17.42 -17.88 0.17
CA LEU A 75 -18.21 -17.67 1.39
C LEU A 75 -17.27 -17.25 2.51
N ASP A 76 -16.83 -15.99 2.50
CA ASP A 76 -16.43 -15.35 3.75
C ASP A 76 -17.55 -15.60 4.77
N ASN A 77 -17.20 -16.11 5.94
CA ASN A 77 -18.15 -16.49 6.96
C ASN A 77 -19.03 -15.28 7.32
N LYS A 78 -20.33 -15.34 7.02
CA LYS A 78 -21.26 -14.23 7.29
C LYS A 78 -21.18 -13.76 8.74
N PHE A 79 -20.91 -14.67 9.68
CA PHE A 79 -20.79 -14.33 11.10
C PHE A 79 -19.53 -13.49 11.37
N GLU A 80 -18.40 -13.81 10.75
CA GLU A 80 -17.17 -13.00 10.85
C GLU A 80 -17.36 -11.62 10.22
N LYS A 81 -18.02 -11.54 9.06
CA LYS A 81 -18.37 -10.26 8.43
C LYS A 81 -19.27 -9.40 9.31
N GLU A 82 -20.25 -9.99 9.99
CA GLU A 82 -21.08 -9.25 10.94
C GLU A 82 -20.27 -8.76 12.15
N LEU A 83 -19.34 -9.56 12.69
CA LEU A 83 -18.44 -9.11 13.77
C LEU A 83 -17.55 -7.93 13.35
N GLU A 84 -17.01 -7.95 12.12
CA GLU A 84 -16.21 -6.84 11.60
C GLU A 84 -17.03 -5.56 11.43
N LYS A 85 -18.26 -5.67 10.91
CA LYS A 85 -19.18 -4.54 10.77
C LYS A 85 -19.56 -3.96 12.13
N GLU A 86 -19.89 -4.82 13.10
CA GLU A 86 -20.22 -4.41 14.47
C GLU A 86 -19.04 -3.66 15.09
N ALA A 87 -17.83 -4.23 15.07
CA ALA A 87 -16.64 -3.62 15.62
C ALA A 87 -16.34 -2.26 14.96
N GLY A 88 -16.46 -2.18 13.63
CA GLY A 88 -16.29 -0.94 12.88
C GLY A 88 -17.33 0.13 13.24
N ALA A 89 -18.61 -0.25 13.32
CA ALA A 89 -19.70 0.66 13.67
C ALA A 89 -19.56 1.18 15.11
N VAL A 90 -19.27 0.30 16.07
CA VAL A 90 -19.07 0.68 17.49
C VAL A 90 -17.85 1.59 17.65
N LYS A 91 -16.74 1.28 16.95
CA LYS A 91 -15.55 2.15 16.95
C LYS A 91 -15.90 3.55 16.41
N LEU A 92 -16.58 3.62 15.27
CA LEU A 92 -17.00 4.89 14.68
C LEU A 92 -17.90 5.68 15.63
N VAL A 93 -18.92 5.06 16.23
CA VAL A 93 -19.83 5.73 17.18
C VAL A 93 -19.05 6.30 18.38
N ARG A 94 -18.09 5.55 18.93
CA ARG A 94 -17.24 6.02 20.03
C ARG A 94 -16.34 7.18 19.62
N GLU A 95 -15.77 7.14 18.42
CA GLU A 95 -14.98 8.24 17.86
C GLU A 95 -15.84 9.51 17.69
N VAL A 96 -17.05 9.37 17.16
CA VAL A 96 -18.03 10.46 16.99
C VAL A 96 -18.41 11.07 18.34
N GLN A 97 -18.77 10.24 19.32
CA GLN A 97 -19.12 10.70 20.67
C GLN A 97 -17.95 11.42 21.36
N ARG A 98 -16.73 10.88 21.26
CA ARG A 98 -15.53 11.48 21.86
C ARG A 98 -15.13 12.78 21.17
N GLY A 99 -15.25 12.84 19.85
CA GLY A 99 -14.90 14.03 19.05
C GLY A 99 -15.99 15.10 19.02
N ASN A 100 -17.18 14.80 19.53
CA ASN A 100 -18.34 15.69 19.59
C ASN A 100 -18.68 16.38 18.26
N TYR A 101 -18.66 15.59 17.18
CA TYR A 101 -19.03 16.01 15.82
C TYR A 101 -20.14 15.10 15.27
N ASN A 102 -20.70 15.45 14.11
CA ASN A 102 -21.72 14.64 13.43
C ASN A 102 -21.13 13.79 12.30
N VAL A 103 -21.92 12.90 11.71
CA VAL A 103 -21.54 12.15 10.50
C VAL A 103 -22.47 12.49 9.35
N VAL A 104 -21.96 12.35 8.12
CA VAL A 104 -22.74 12.54 6.89
C VAL A 104 -22.47 11.37 5.94
N THR A 105 -23.50 10.94 5.22
CA THR A 105 -23.40 9.89 4.20
C THR A 105 -22.89 10.44 2.87
N THR A 106 -22.52 9.53 1.96
CA THR A 106 -22.07 9.88 0.60
C THR A 106 -23.14 10.65 -0.17
N GLU A 107 -24.40 10.19 -0.09
CA GLU A 107 -25.52 10.80 -0.80
C GLU A 107 -25.89 12.17 -0.22
N GLU A 108 -25.91 12.32 1.10
CA GLU A 108 -26.19 13.61 1.76
C GLU A 108 -25.13 14.66 1.41
N LEU A 109 -23.84 14.28 1.45
CA LEU A 109 -22.75 15.17 1.09
C LEU A 109 -22.85 15.59 -0.39
N LYS A 110 -23.10 14.63 -1.28
CA LYS A 110 -23.29 14.91 -2.71
C LYS A 110 -24.45 15.88 -2.92
N LYS A 111 -25.56 15.65 -2.24
CA LYS A 111 -26.72 16.55 -2.30
C LYS A 111 -26.38 17.96 -1.81
N TRP A 112 -25.66 18.11 -0.71
CA TRP A 112 -25.25 19.43 -0.23
C TRP A 112 -24.37 20.17 -1.24
N ILE A 113 -23.46 19.46 -1.89
CA ILE A 113 -22.60 20.02 -2.95
C ILE A 113 -23.44 20.43 -4.16
N ASP A 114 -24.35 19.57 -4.62
CA ASP A 114 -25.19 19.83 -5.79
C ASP A 114 -26.19 20.97 -5.58
N ASP A 115 -26.72 21.08 -4.35
CA ASP A 115 -27.62 22.17 -3.95
C ASP A 115 -26.86 23.49 -3.76
N GLY A 116 -25.53 23.51 -3.90
CA GLY A 116 -24.71 24.71 -3.72
C GLY A 116 -24.66 25.21 -2.28
N LYS A 117 -24.84 24.32 -1.29
CA LYS A 117 -24.73 24.69 0.13
C LYS A 117 -23.32 25.20 0.42
N ASP A 118 -23.22 26.32 1.12
CA ASP A 118 -21.91 26.86 1.52
C ASP A 118 -21.29 25.97 2.61
N ILE A 119 -20.36 25.11 2.20
CA ILE A 119 -19.68 24.14 3.05
C ILE A 119 -18.16 24.19 2.78
N VAL A 120 -17.36 23.86 3.78
CA VAL A 120 -15.92 23.58 3.62
C VAL A 120 -15.73 22.08 3.65
N VAL A 121 -15.15 21.51 2.59
CA VAL A 121 -14.80 20.09 2.54
C VAL A 121 -13.30 19.95 2.72
N VAL A 122 -12.85 19.11 3.65
CA VAL A 122 -11.43 18.94 3.98
C VAL A 122 -10.99 17.48 3.83
N ASP A 123 -9.99 17.26 2.98
CA ASP A 123 -9.27 16.00 2.86
C ASP A 123 -8.10 15.95 3.85
N THR A 124 -8.08 14.91 4.69
CA THR A 124 -7.06 14.72 5.74
C THR A 124 -5.89 13.82 5.34
N MET A 125 -5.82 13.38 4.08
CA MET A 125 -4.79 12.47 3.57
C MET A 125 -3.54 13.22 3.05
N PRO A 126 -2.39 12.53 2.87
CA PRO A 126 -1.18 13.14 2.32
C PRO A 126 -1.41 13.77 0.94
N TYR A 127 -0.79 14.94 0.71
CA TYR A 127 -1.01 15.71 -0.50
C TYR A 127 -0.56 14.97 -1.77
N GLU A 128 0.72 14.58 -1.83
CA GLU A 128 1.30 13.93 -3.02
C GLU A 128 0.78 12.50 -3.23
N ASP A 129 0.67 11.73 -2.15
CA ASP A 129 0.35 10.30 -2.26
C ASP A 129 -1.13 10.00 -2.47
N SER A 130 -2.02 10.95 -2.14
CA SER A 130 -3.46 10.77 -2.21
C SER A 130 -4.18 11.93 -2.88
N TYR A 131 -4.19 13.12 -2.25
CA TYR A 131 -5.05 14.24 -2.67
C TYR A 131 -4.83 14.62 -4.15
N LYS A 132 -3.58 14.79 -4.56
CA LYS A 132 -3.21 15.18 -5.94
C LYS A 132 -3.70 14.18 -7.00
N LYS A 133 -3.79 12.91 -6.63
CA LYS A 133 -4.24 11.83 -7.52
C LYS A 133 -5.75 11.86 -7.67
N ASN A 134 -6.48 11.95 -6.55
CA ASN A 134 -7.93 11.99 -6.54
C ASN A 134 -8.45 12.58 -5.21
N HIS A 135 -9.39 13.52 -5.32
CA HIS A 135 -10.11 14.11 -4.20
C HIS A 135 -11.54 14.51 -4.61
N ILE A 136 -12.39 14.80 -3.62
CA ILE A 136 -13.73 15.35 -3.86
C ILE A 136 -13.58 16.75 -4.48
N PRO A 137 -14.37 17.12 -5.50
CA PRO A 137 -14.24 18.43 -6.14
C PRO A 137 -14.32 19.60 -5.16
N ASN A 138 -13.43 20.57 -5.30
CA ASN A 138 -13.29 21.73 -4.42
C ASN A 138 -12.93 21.42 -2.95
N ALA A 139 -12.54 20.18 -2.62
CA ALA A 139 -12.01 19.89 -1.30
C ALA A 139 -10.72 20.68 -1.03
N LEU A 140 -10.42 20.96 0.24
CA LEU A 140 -9.17 21.56 0.68
C LEU A 140 -8.31 20.48 1.35
N GLN A 141 -7.00 20.50 1.16
CA GLN A 141 -6.10 19.51 1.75
C GLN A 141 -5.47 19.98 3.07
N PHE A 142 -5.55 19.15 4.12
CA PHE A 142 -4.82 19.34 5.37
C PHE A 142 -4.46 18.02 6.04
N LEU A 143 -3.18 17.65 6.10
CA LEU A 143 -2.75 16.36 6.67
C LEU A 143 -3.06 16.28 8.18
N PHE A 144 -3.64 15.14 8.59
CA PHE A 144 -3.67 14.70 9.98
C PHE A 144 -3.08 13.28 10.12
N PRO A 145 -2.50 12.93 11.27
CA PRO A 145 -1.94 11.60 11.53
C PRO A 145 -3.02 10.50 11.64
N ILE A 146 -2.59 9.24 11.54
CA ILE A 146 -3.45 8.07 11.79
C ILE A 146 -3.68 7.88 13.30
N PRO A 147 -2.67 7.90 14.19
CA PRO A 147 -2.91 7.92 15.62
C PRO A 147 -3.73 9.13 16.07
N ASP A 148 -4.38 9.02 17.23
CA ASP A 148 -5.09 10.16 17.82
C ASP A 148 -4.12 11.29 18.16
N MET A 149 -4.44 12.50 17.70
CA MET A 149 -3.65 13.70 17.95
C MET A 149 -4.30 14.53 19.07
N ASN A 150 -4.05 14.15 20.32
CA ASN A 150 -4.62 14.84 21.49
C ASN A 150 -4.00 16.25 21.69
N GLU A 151 -2.72 16.38 21.36
CA GLU A 151 -1.95 17.62 21.35
C GLU A 151 -1.44 17.87 19.93
N TRP A 152 -1.37 19.13 19.52
CA TRP A 152 -0.97 19.44 18.15
C TRP A 152 0.51 19.14 17.94
N ASN A 153 0.81 18.37 16.89
CA ASN A 153 2.18 18.06 16.48
C ASN A 153 2.39 18.48 15.03
N THR A 154 3.18 19.53 14.80
CA THR A 154 3.45 20.04 13.44
C THR A 154 4.19 19.03 12.57
N ALA A 155 4.98 18.12 13.16
CA ALA A 155 5.66 17.06 12.41
C ALA A 155 4.67 16.05 11.80
N GLU A 156 3.46 15.95 12.33
CA GLU A 156 2.41 15.03 11.90
C GLU A 156 1.39 15.68 10.93
N THR A 157 1.54 16.98 10.65
CA THR A 157 0.64 17.80 9.82
C THR A 157 1.38 18.48 8.67
N ASP A 158 2.47 17.88 8.16
CA ASP A 158 3.34 18.44 7.11
C ASP A 158 3.91 19.82 7.48
N GLY A 159 4.22 20.05 8.75
CA GLY A 159 4.72 21.33 9.27
C GLY A 159 3.65 22.39 9.50
N LYS A 160 2.38 22.11 9.20
CA LYS A 160 1.27 23.08 9.37
C LYS A 160 0.85 23.21 10.83
N THR A 161 0.58 24.44 11.26
CA THR A 161 0.20 24.78 12.63
C THR A 161 -1.32 24.72 12.85
N GLU A 162 -1.76 24.80 14.11
CA GLU A 162 -3.18 24.99 14.46
C GLU A 162 -3.78 26.20 13.74
N ALA A 163 -3.01 27.29 13.64
CA ALA A 163 -3.44 28.52 12.98
C ALA A 163 -3.64 28.32 11.47
N ASP A 164 -2.80 27.51 10.82
CA ASP A 164 -2.97 27.18 9.40
C ASP A 164 -4.26 26.40 9.15
N PHE A 165 -4.60 25.48 10.06
CA PHE A 165 -5.86 24.74 9.98
C PHE A 165 -7.06 25.66 10.19
N MET A 166 -7.02 26.52 11.22
CA MET A 166 -8.09 27.50 11.44
C MET A 166 -8.27 28.43 10.24
N LYS A 167 -7.17 28.91 9.64
CA LYS A 167 -7.21 29.74 8.44
C LYS A 167 -7.82 29.02 7.25
N LEU A 168 -7.53 27.73 7.06
CA LEU A 168 -8.11 26.91 6.01
C LEU A 168 -9.62 26.74 6.18
N LEU A 169 -10.08 26.57 7.42
CA LEU A 169 -11.51 26.42 7.75
C LEU A 169 -12.29 27.75 7.65
N GLY A 170 -11.60 28.88 7.84
CA GLY A 170 -12.18 30.23 7.74
C GLY A 170 -12.73 30.75 9.08
N ASP A 171 -12.99 32.06 9.16
CA ASP A 171 -13.32 32.71 10.44
C ASP A 171 -14.75 32.44 10.93
N ASP A 172 -15.65 32.02 10.04
CA ASP A 172 -17.05 31.75 10.38
C ASP A 172 -17.22 30.40 11.10
N LYS A 173 -17.49 30.47 12.41
CA LYS A 173 -17.70 29.29 13.27
C LYS A 173 -19.04 28.58 13.04
N GLU A 174 -19.98 29.22 12.34
CA GLU A 174 -21.26 28.62 11.94
C GLU A 174 -21.16 27.89 10.59
N LYS A 175 -20.07 28.07 9.85
CA LYS A 175 -19.90 27.41 8.55
C LYS A 175 -19.90 25.90 8.72
N THR A 176 -20.59 25.20 7.80
CA THR A 176 -20.61 23.74 7.80
C THR A 176 -19.25 23.22 7.32
N ILE A 177 -18.60 22.40 8.14
CA ILE A 177 -17.32 21.77 7.83
C ILE A 177 -17.54 20.27 7.69
N VAL A 178 -17.05 19.70 6.59
CA VAL A 178 -17.07 18.28 6.31
C VAL A 178 -15.64 17.77 6.17
N VAL A 179 -15.20 16.90 7.07
CA VAL A 179 -13.84 16.35 7.10
C VAL A 179 -13.88 14.89 6.64
N TYR A 180 -12.98 14.49 5.74
CA TYR A 180 -12.94 13.13 5.21
C TYR A 180 -11.52 12.58 5.04
N CYS A 181 -11.43 11.26 4.85
CA CYS A 181 -10.20 10.50 4.57
C CYS A 181 -10.51 9.43 3.51
N GLY A 182 -9.74 8.35 3.40
CA GLY A 182 -9.92 7.32 2.39
C GLY A 182 -11.20 6.50 2.55
N PHE A 183 -11.49 6.03 3.76
CA PHE A 183 -12.51 5.01 4.05
C PHE A 183 -12.87 4.96 5.55
N VAL A 184 -13.90 4.18 5.89
CA VAL A 184 -14.52 4.14 7.24
C VAL A 184 -13.52 3.87 8.38
N LYS A 185 -12.57 2.94 8.17
CA LYS A 185 -11.56 2.59 9.18
C LYS A 185 -10.46 3.66 9.34
N CYS A 186 -10.34 4.63 8.42
CA CYS A 186 -9.32 5.68 8.52
C CYS A 186 -9.65 6.68 9.64
N THR A 187 -8.69 6.91 10.52
CA THR A 187 -8.80 7.78 11.71
C THR A 187 -8.33 9.22 11.47
N ARG A 188 -7.67 9.53 10.35
CA ARG A 188 -7.18 10.91 10.07
C ARG A 188 -8.32 11.95 10.11
N SER A 189 -9.49 11.59 9.57
CA SER A 189 -10.66 12.47 9.56
C SER A 189 -11.34 12.62 10.93
N HIS A 190 -11.12 11.68 11.86
CA HIS A 190 -11.51 11.86 13.26
C HIS A 190 -10.71 13.02 13.88
N ASN A 191 -9.38 13.01 13.70
CA ASN A 191 -8.51 14.07 14.23
C ASN A 191 -8.91 15.44 13.69
N GLY A 192 -9.06 15.59 12.36
CA GLY A 192 -9.44 16.87 11.77
C GLY A 192 -10.81 17.38 12.25
N ALA A 193 -11.80 16.50 12.36
CA ALA A 193 -13.12 16.87 12.87
C ALA A 193 -13.08 17.26 14.36
N ALA A 194 -12.38 16.48 15.20
CA ALA A 194 -12.24 16.77 16.62
C ALA A 194 -11.51 18.09 16.88
N TRP A 195 -10.47 18.39 16.10
CA TRP A 195 -9.76 19.68 16.18
C TRP A 195 -10.64 20.85 15.74
N ALA A 196 -11.43 20.71 14.68
CA ALA A 196 -12.40 21.74 14.29
C ALA A 196 -13.40 22.01 15.43
N VAL A 197 -13.95 20.98 16.07
CA VAL A 197 -14.84 21.16 17.23
C VAL A 197 -14.10 21.87 18.39
N LYS A 198 -12.87 21.44 18.71
CA LYS A 198 -12.03 22.06 19.75
C LYS A 198 -11.73 23.54 19.46
N MET A 199 -11.63 23.92 18.20
CA MET A 199 -11.45 25.30 17.72
C MET A 199 -12.75 26.12 17.64
N GLY A 200 -13.87 25.57 18.11
CA GLY A 200 -15.14 26.27 18.29
C GLY A 200 -16.09 26.25 17.09
N TYR A 201 -15.81 25.48 16.04
CA TYR A 201 -16.76 25.32 14.93
C TYR A 201 -17.97 24.49 15.37
N LYS A 202 -19.18 24.94 15.01
CA LYS A 202 -20.42 24.37 15.54
C LYS A 202 -21.01 23.28 14.64
N ASN A 203 -20.79 23.38 13.33
CA ASN A 203 -21.39 22.52 12.33
C ASN A 203 -20.36 21.59 11.69
N VAL A 204 -19.76 20.71 12.50
CA VAL A 204 -18.69 19.79 12.05
C VAL A 204 -19.25 18.40 11.77
N TYR A 205 -18.95 17.88 10.58
CA TYR A 205 -19.34 16.57 10.10
C TYR A 205 -18.11 15.78 9.65
N ARG A 206 -18.08 14.49 9.94
CA ARG A 206 -17.14 13.55 9.34
C ARG A 206 -17.84 12.77 8.24
N TYR A 207 -17.31 12.86 7.02
CA TYR A 207 -17.70 11.96 5.94
C TYR A 207 -16.87 10.68 6.02
N THR A 208 -17.50 9.62 6.53
CA THR A 208 -16.83 8.38 6.94
C THR A 208 -16.49 7.48 5.76
N GLY A 209 -17.33 7.48 4.71
CA GLY A 209 -17.13 6.69 3.50
C GLY A 209 -15.88 7.12 2.72
N GLY A 210 -15.49 8.39 2.84
CA GLY A 210 -14.28 8.91 2.26
C GLY A 210 -14.25 8.90 0.72
N ILE A 211 -13.06 9.10 0.14
CA ILE A 211 -12.90 9.10 -1.32
C ILE A 211 -13.24 7.73 -1.93
N PHE A 212 -13.11 6.63 -1.17
CA PHE A 212 -13.41 5.28 -1.68
C PHE A 212 -14.91 5.09 -1.90
N ALA A 213 -15.74 5.48 -0.94
CA ALA A 213 -17.19 5.43 -1.11
C ALA A 213 -17.66 6.45 -2.16
N TRP A 214 -17.01 7.61 -2.25
CA TRP A 214 -17.32 8.64 -3.26
C TRP A 214 -17.09 8.11 -4.68
N LYS A 215 -15.93 7.50 -4.93
CA LYS A 215 -15.61 6.82 -6.19
C LYS A 215 -16.53 5.63 -6.44
N GLY A 216 -16.83 4.85 -5.41
CA GLY A 216 -17.75 3.71 -5.48
C GLY A 216 -19.18 4.12 -5.89
N ALA A 217 -19.61 5.33 -5.56
CA ALA A 217 -20.87 5.91 -5.99
C ALA A 217 -20.83 6.50 -7.41
N GLY A 218 -19.67 6.51 -8.08
CA GLY A 218 -19.50 7.05 -9.43
C GLY A 218 -19.55 8.58 -9.50
N TYR A 219 -19.29 9.27 -8.39
CA TYR A 219 -19.31 10.73 -8.33
C TYR A 219 -18.02 11.35 -8.88
N PRO A 220 -18.09 12.59 -9.42
CA PRO A 220 -16.92 13.25 -10.02
C PRO A 220 -15.82 13.46 -8.98
N ILE A 221 -14.58 13.36 -9.43
CA ILE A 221 -13.37 13.62 -8.64
C ILE A 221 -12.51 14.66 -9.36
N GLU A 222 -11.67 15.34 -8.58
CA GLU A 222 -10.58 16.18 -9.10
C GLU A 222 -9.23 15.49 -8.82
N GLY A 223 -8.26 15.67 -9.71
CA GLY A 223 -6.94 15.03 -9.59
C GLY A 223 -6.36 14.60 -10.94
N THR A 224 -5.25 13.89 -10.89
CA THR A 224 -4.50 13.45 -12.08
C THR A 224 -4.84 12.03 -12.55
N GLU A 225 -5.74 11.31 -11.87
CA GLU A 225 -6.10 9.91 -12.17
C GLU A 225 -7.55 9.74 -12.63
#